data_AF-I4VVK6-F1
#
_entry.id   AF-I4VVK6-F1
#
_cell.length_a   1.000
_cell.length_b   1.000
_cell.length_c   1.000
_cell.angle_alpha   90.00
_cell.angle_beta   90.00
_cell.angle_gamma   90.00
#
_symmetry.space_group_name_H-M   'P 1'
#
loop_
_entity.id
_entity.type
_entity.pdbx_description
1 polymer ?
#
loop_
_entity_poly.entity_id
_entity_poly.type
_entity_poly.pdbx_seq_one_letter_code
_entity_poly.pdbx_strand_id
1 'polypeptide(L)'
;MIWLATIVLGIGVEVILLSLQAEALRRYGHSSFWLLIVGSACAAVYAAIGAIPYFITLSAAALTNLLSIGLAFALVGVIFGVWGTVSLFRRFGQLHRVSIGVSDEAA
;
A
#
# COMPACT_ATOMS: atom_id res chain seq x y z
N MET A 1 4.46 21.92 12.28
CA MET A 1 5.02 21.98 10.91
C MET A 1 5.68 20.69 10.46
N ILE A 2 6.58 20.07 11.25
CA ILE A 2 7.27 18.83 10.85
C ILE A 2 6.29 17.69 10.51
N TRP A 3 5.26 17.48 11.31
CA TRP A 3 4.25 16.44 11.11
C TRP A 3 3.45 16.61 9.80
N LEU A 4 3.05 17.85 9.49
CA LEU A 4 2.33 18.14 8.24
C LEU A 4 3.23 17.88 7.02
N ALA A 5 4.51 18.25 7.10
CA ALA A 5 5.47 17.96 6.03
C ALA A 5 5.67 16.44 5.83
N THR A 6 5.74 15.66 6.91
CA THR A 6 5.80 14.19 6.84
C THR A 6 4.55 13.60 6.18
N ILE A 7 3.37 14.11 6.49
CA ILE A 7 2.10 13.66 5.87
C ILE A 7 2.10 13.96 4.36
N VAL A 8 2.48 15.17 3.97
CA VAL A 8 2.55 15.57 2.55
C VAL A 8 3.56 14.71 1.79
N LEU A 9 4.73 14.48 2.36
CA LEU A 9 5.74 13.58 1.77
C LEU A 9 5.20 12.15 1.67
N GLY A 10 4.53 11.64 2.70
CA GLY A 10 3.92 10.31 2.70
C GLY A 10 2.88 10.16 1.59
N ILE A 11 1.98 11.14 1.44
CA ILE A 11 1.01 11.17 0.32
C ILE A 11 1.73 11.18 -1.03
N GLY A 12 2.79 11.99 -1.18
CA GLY A 12 3.59 12.03 -2.40
C GLY A 12 4.22 10.68 -2.75
N VAL A 13 4.77 9.98 -1.74
CA VAL A 13 5.30 8.62 -1.91
C VAL A 13 4.20 7.65 -2.34
N GLU A 14 3.04 7.67 -1.70
CA GLU A 14 1.92 6.80 -2.08
C GLU A 14 1.43 7.05 -3.51
N VAL A 15 1.39 8.30 -3.97
CA VAL A 15 1.03 8.62 -5.37
C VAL A 15 2.04 8.05 -6.36
N ILE A 16 3.33 8.15 -6.05
CA ILE A 16 4.40 7.57 -6.88
C ILE A 16 4.27 6.04 -6.90
N LEU A 17 4.09 5.41 -5.73
CA LEU A 17 3.92 3.97 -5.61
C LEU A 17 2.68 3.47 -6.35
N LEU A 18 1.55 4.15 -6.21
CA LEU A 18 0.31 3.85 -6.95
C LEU A 18 0.54 3.90 -8.46
N SER A 19 1.25 4.92 -8.94
CA SER A 19 1.55 5.06 -10.36
C SER A 19 2.42 3.90 -10.87
N LEU A 20 3.45 3.53 -10.11
CA LEU A 20 4.33 2.40 -10.44
C LEU A 20 3.59 1.06 -10.40
N GLN A 21 2.74 0.84 -9.39
CA GLN A 21 1.95 -0.38 -9.24
C GLN A 21 0.87 -0.48 -10.33
N ALA A 22 0.23 0.62 -10.70
CA ALA A 22 -0.74 0.68 -11.79
C ALA A 22 -0.08 0.36 -13.13
N GLU A 23 1.09 0.92 -13.41
CA GLU A 23 1.84 0.61 -14.62
C GLU A 23 2.33 -0.85 -14.61
N ALA A 24 2.80 -1.35 -13.48
CA ALA A 24 3.18 -2.76 -13.33
C ALA A 24 1.98 -3.70 -13.50
N LEU A 25 0.79 -3.33 -13.03
CA LEU A 25 -0.43 -4.08 -13.27
C LEU A 25 -0.77 -4.13 -14.77
N ARG A 26 -0.65 -3.00 -15.48
CA ARG A 26 -0.87 -2.95 -16.94
C ARG A 26 0.14 -3.80 -17.71
N ARG A 27 1.40 -3.79 -17.27
CA ARG A 27 2.50 -4.47 -17.97
C ARG A 27 2.58 -5.97 -17.68
N TYR A 28 2.31 -6.38 -16.45
CA TYR A 28 2.49 -7.76 -15.99
C TYR A 28 1.17 -8.50 -15.68
N GLY A 29 0.05 -7.78 -15.60
CA GLY A 29 -1.30 -8.37 -15.43
C GLY A 29 -1.52 -9.17 -14.16
N HIS A 30 -0.62 -9.08 -13.18
CA HIS A 30 -0.66 -9.96 -12.00
C HIS A 30 -1.51 -9.36 -10.88
N SER A 31 -2.40 -10.19 -10.30
CA SER A 31 -3.35 -9.76 -9.26
C SER A 31 -2.67 -9.18 -8.00
N SER A 32 -1.41 -9.51 -7.73
CA SER A 32 -0.64 -8.92 -6.61
C SER A 32 -0.52 -7.40 -6.72
N PHE A 33 -0.39 -6.87 -7.93
CA PHE A 33 -0.32 -5.41 -8.12
C PHE A 33 -1.66 -4.75 -7.79
N TRP A 34 -2.78 -5.45 -8.01
CA TRP A 34 -4.10 -4.95 -7.59
C TRP A 34 -4.21 -4.86 -6.07
N LEU A 35 -3.73 -5.88 -5.34
CA LEU A 35 -3.67 -5.87 -3.88
C LEU A 35 -2.79 -4.73 -3.37
N LEU A 36 -1.64 -4.49 -4.00
CA LEU A 36 -0.75 -3.38 -3.65
C LEU A 36 -1.40 -2.02 -3.91
N ILE A 37 -2.11 -1.84 -5.04
CA ILE A 37 -2.84 -0.60 -5.35
C ILE A 37 -3.89 -0.30 -4.30
N VAL A 38 -4.69 -1.31 -3.91
CA VAL A 38 -5.69 -1.14 -2.83
C VAL A 38 -5.00 -0.79 -1.53
N GLY A 39 -3.90 -1.47 -1.20
CA GLY A 39 -3.10 -1.19 -0.01
C GLY A 39 -2.62 0.26 0.07
N SER A 40 -1.97 0.72 -1.00
CA SER A 40 -1.47 2.09 -1.12
C SER A 40 -2.57 3.15 -1.16
N ALA A 41 -3.71 2.86 -1.80
CA ALA A 41 -4.87 3.75 -1.79
C ALA A 41 -5.41 3.93 -0.36
N CYS A 42 -5.53 2.84 0.41
CA CYS A 42 -5.93 2.92 1.81
C CYS A 42 -4.92 3.70 2.68
N ALA A 43 -3.62 3.52 2.45
CA ALA A 43 -2.57 4.28 3.14
C ALA A 43 -2.65 5.78 2.81
N ALA A 44 -2.90 6.14 1.54
CA ALA A 44 -3.10 7.52 1.12
C ALA A 44 -4.33 8.16 1.77
N VAL A 45 -5.45 7.43 1.86
CA VAL A 45 -6.66 7.89 2.55
C VAL A 45 -6.39 8.09 4.05
N TYR A 46 -5.70 7.15 4.70
CA TYR A 46 -5.29 7.30 6.10
C TYR A 46 -4.44 8.57 6.31
N ALA A 47 -3.44 8.81 5.45
CA ALA A 47 -2.59 10.00 5.53
C ALA A 47 -3.39 11.29 5.32
N ALA A 48 -4.33 11.30 4.35
CA ALA A 48 -5.22 12.44 4.12
C ALA A 48 -6.12 12.72 5.33
N ILE A 49 -6.68 11.67 5.95
CA ILE A 49 -7.45 11.78 7.20
C ILE A 49 -6.60 12.40 8.33
N GLY A 50 -5.35 11.96 8.47
CA GLY A 50 -4.39 12.51 9.43
C GLY A 50 -4.03 13.98 9.19
N ALA A 51 -4.22 14.49 7.98
CA ALA A 51 -3.97 15.89 7.63
C ALA A 51 -5.10 16.83 8.07
N ILE A 52 -6.35 16.35 8.14
CA ILE A 52 -7.55 17.16 8.39
C ILE A 52 -7.44 18.06 9.64
N PRO A 53 -6.96 17.57 10.81
CA PRO A 53 -6.87 18.39 12.02
C PRO A 53 -5.90 19.58 11.92
N TYR A 54 -5.05 19.63 10.89
CA TYR A 54 -4.16 20.78 10.64
C TYR A 54 -4.86 21.92 9.89
N PHE A 55 -6.00 21.64 9.25
CA PHE A 55 -6.76 22.64 8.48
C PHE A 55 -8.05 23.04 9.16
N ILE A 56 -8.61 22.18 10.02
CA ILE A 56 -9.91 22.38 10.65
C ILE A 56 -9.81 22.00 12.13
N THR A 57 -10.32 22.87 13.01
CA THR A 57 -10.46 22.56 14.43
C THR A 57 -11.64 21.62 14.64
N LEU A 58 -11.37 20.45 15.21
CA LEU A 58 -12.37 19.42 15.48
C LEU A 58 -12.65 19.36 16.99
N SER A 59 -13.88 19.01 17.35
CA SER A 59 -14.17 18.61 18.74
C SER A 59 -13.46 17.31 19.07
N ALA A 60 -13.22 17.03 20.36
CA ALA A 60 -12.55 15.80 20.79
C ALA A 60 -13.26 14.54 20.25
N ALA A 61 -14.60 14.51 20.31
CA ALA A 61 -15.39 13.40 19.79
C ALA A 61 -15.26 13.24 18.26
N ALA A 62 -15.28 14.35 17.52
CA ALA A 62 -15.10 14.31 16.06
C ALA A 62 -13.69 13.84 15.68
N LEU A 63 -12.66 14.28 16.42
CA LEU A 63 -11.28 13.86 16.22
C LEU A 63 -11.11 12.35 16.49
N THR A 64 -11.67 11.83 17.59
CA THR A 64 -11.62 10.39 17.90
C THR A 64 -12.27 9.56 16.80
N ASN A 65 -13.49 9.93 16.37
CA ASN A 65 -14.19 9.21 15.30
C ASN A 65 -13.39 9.24 13.99
N LEU A 66 -12.83 10.40 13.65
CA LEU A 66 -12.02 10.58 12.44
C LEU A 66 -10.77 9.68 12.48
N LEU A 67 -10.07 9.62 13.62
CA LEU A 67 -8.91 8.75 13.80
C LEU A 67 -9.28 7.27 13.77
N SER A 68 -10.44 6.87 14.31
CA SER A 68 -10.93 5.49 14.20
C SER A 68 -11.19 5.07 12.75
N ILE A 69 -11.77 5.96 11.94
CA ILE A 69 -11.94 5.72 10.49
C ILE A 69 -10.58 5.60 9.82
N GLY A 70 -9.66 6.52 10.10
CA GLY A 70 -8.29 6.45 9.58
C GLY A 70 -7.60 5.14 9.92
N LEU A 71 -7.72 4.68 11.17
CA LEU A 71 -7.15 3.42 11.62
C LEU A 71 -7.73 2.21 10.87
N ALA A 72 -9.04 2.21 10.57
CA ALA A 72 -9.65 1.16 9.78
C ALA A 72 -9.04 1.09 8.36
N PHE A 73 -8.82 2.24 7.71
CA PHE A 73 -8.11 2.31 6.43
C PHE A 73 -6.66 1.83 6.56
N ALA A 74 -5.95 2.22 7.61
CA ALA A 74 -4.59 1.76 7.83
C ALA A 74 -4.51 0.23 7.97
N LEU A 75 -5.42 -0.38 8.72
CA LEU A 75 -5.48 -1.84 8.89
C LEU A 75 -5.76 -2.57 7.58
N VAL A 76 -6.75 -2.10 6.83
CA VAL A 76 -7.06 -2.64 5.49
C VAL A 76 -5.84 -2.49 4.58
N GLY A 77 -5.22 -1.31 4.56
CA GLY A 77 -4.02 -1.02 3.79
C GLY A 77 -2.87 -1.97 4.10
N VAL A 78 -2.61 -2.22 5.38
CA VAL A 78 -1.58 -3.16 5.84
C VAL A 78 -1.89 -4.59 5.38
N ILE A 79 -3.12 -5.07 5.54
CA ILE A 79 -3.52 -6.43 5.13
C ILE A 79 -3.27 -6.63 3.63
N PHE A 80 -3.76 -5.69 2.81
CA PHE A 80 -3.62 -5.77 1.36
C PHE A 80 -2.18 -5.55 0.89
N GLY A 81 -1.44 -4.63 1.52
CA GLY A 81 -0.03 -4.38 1.22
C GLY A 81 0.87 -5.57 1.54
N VAL A 82 0.69 -6.18 2.71
CA VAL A 82 1.43 -7.40 3.11
C VAL A 82 1.06 -8.56 2.18
N TRP A 83 -0.22 -8.79 1.94
CA TRP A 83 -0.66 -9.89 1.07
C TRP A 83 -0.16 -9.70 -0.37
N GLY A 84 -0.28 -8.49 -0.94
CA GLY A 84 0.25 -8.15 -2.25
C GLY A 84 1.75 -8.41 -2.36
N THR A 85 2.51 -7.98 -1.34
CA THR A 85 3.97 -8.17 -1.28
C THR A 85 4.34 -9.65 -1.19
N VAL A 86 3.70 -10.42 -0.31
CA VAL A 86 3.94 -11.87 -0.17
C VAL A 86 3.61 -12.61 -1.47
N SER A 87 2.50 -12.22 -2.12
CA SER A 87 2.08 -12.80 -3.40
C SER A 87 3.12 -12.53 -4.50
N LEU A 88 3.68 -11.31 -4.53
CA LEU A 88 4.72 -10.91 -5.46
C LEU A 88 6.02 -11.70 -5.22
N PHE A 89 6.48 -11.84 -3.97
CA PHE A 89 7.66 -12.64 -3.63
C PHE A 89 7.50 -14.11 -4.01
N ARG A 90 6.33 -14.72 -3.76
CA ARG A 90 6.06 -16.11 -4.17
C ARG A 90 6.19 -16.27 -5.68
N ARG A 91 5.67 -15.31 -6.47
CA ARG A 91 5.75 -15.36 -7.93
C ARG A 91 7.18 -15.19 -8.45
N PHE A 92 7.94 -14.24 -7.93
CA PHE A 92 9.35 -14.08 -8.29
C PHE A 92 10.19 -15.29 -7.88
N GLY A 93 9.91 -15.90 -6.72
CA GLY A 93 10.55 -17.14 -6.31
C GLY A 93 10.28 -18.31 -7.27
N GLN A 94 9.05 -18.43 -7.77
CA GLN A 94 8.70 -19.42 -8.80
C GLN A 94 9.46 -19.15 -10.11
N LEU A 95 9.45 -17.90 -10.58
CA LEU A 95 10.14 -17.51 -11.82
C LEU A 95 11.66 -17.75 -11.73
N HIS A 96 12.26 -17.46 -10.58
CA HIS A 96 13.68 -17.69 -10.34
C HIS A 96 14.03 -19.18 -10.37
N ARG A 97 13.22 -20.04 -9.73
CA ARG A 97 13.41 -21.50 -9.79
C ARG A 97 13.32 -22.06 -11.21
N VAL A 98 12.37 -21.54 -12.00
CA VAL A 98 12.25 -21.90 -13.42
C VAL A 98 13.46 -21.41 -14.22
N SER A 99 13.96 -20.19 -13.97
CA SER A 99 15.09 -19.62 -14.72
C SER A 99 16.43 -20.28 -14.39
N ILE A 100 16.62 -20.75 -13.16
CA ILE A 100 17.84 -21.47 -12.77
C ILE A 100 17.82 -22.91 -13.31
N GLY A 101 16.69 -23.36 -13.88
CA GLY A 101 16.56 -24.74 -14.32
C GLY A 101 16.81 -25.67 -13.15
N VAL A 102 15.94 -25.63 -12.12
CA VAL A 102 15.78 -26.83 -11.29
C VAL A 102 15.27 -27.91 -12.22
N SER A 103 16.23 -28.60 -12.82
CA SER A 103 16.10 -29.89 -13.45
C SER A 103 15.61 -30.83 -12.38
N ASP A 104 14.30 -30.99 -12.26
CA ASP A 104 13.71 -32.19 -11.65
C ASP A 104 13.94 -33.43 -12.56
N GLU A 105 15.13 -33.53 -13.14
CA GLU A 105 15.74 -34.73 -13.71
C GLU A 105 16.97 -35.06 -12.85
N ALA A 106 16.72 -35.37 -11.59
CA ALA A 106 17.60 -36.26 -10.84
C ALA A 106 16.68 -37.16 -10.01
N ALA A 107 16.42 -38.31 -10.64
CA ALA A 107 15.77 -39.51 -10.12
C ALA A 107 16.19 -39.91 -8.70
#